data_AF-A0A7X6YHY0-F1
#
_entry.id   AF-A0A7X6YHY0-F1
#
_cell.length_a   1.000
_cell.length_b   1.000
_cell.length_c   1.000
_cell.angle_alpha   90.00
_cell.angle_beta   90.00
_cell.angle_gamma   90.00
#
_symmetry.space_group_name_H-M   'P 1'
#
loop_
_entity.id
_entity.type
_entity.pdbx_description
1 polymer ?
#
loop_
_entity_poly.entity_id
_entity_poly.type
_entity_poly.pdbx_seq_one_letter_code
_entity_poly.pdbx_strand_id
1 'polypeptide(L)'
;TPVFMPKEQITNFKYVKPVTDVWSFGATAYNLLTGLTPRDFPRGCDPMEVVLRGEIIPIRKRDPQIPAPLAEVIEKAILASPKERYQDAAEMLAALGKVAL
;
A
#
# COMPACT_ATOMS: atom_id res chain seq x y z
N THR A 1 -11.23 6.58 4.43
CA THR A 1 -11.76 5.77 3.32
C THR A 1 -11.14 4.39 3.36
N PRO A 2 -11.92 3.29 3.46
CA PRO A 2 -11.41 1.92 3.64
C PRO A 2 -10.36 1.48 2.60
N VAL A 3 -10.44 2.01 1.39
CA VAL A 3 -9.54 1.62 0.29
C VAL A 3 -8.08 1.96 0.52
N PHE A 4 -7.79 2.94 1.37
CA PHE A 4 -6.43 3.36 1.74
C PHE A 4 -6.02 2.90 3.16
N MET A 5 -6.89 2.14 3.85
CA MET A 5 -6.71 1.75 5.24
C MET A 5 -5.84 0.48 5.36
N PRO A 6 -4.73 0.48 6.11
CA PRO A 6 -4.05 -0.74 6.52
C PRO A 6 -4.83 -1.49 7.62
N LYS A 7 -4.63 -2.81 7.71
CA LYS A 7 -5.35 -3.68 8.66
C LYS A 7 -5.14 -3.29 10.13
N GLU A 8 -3.97 -2.78 10.49
CA GLU A 8 -3.66 -2.40 11.87
C GLU A 8 -4.44 -1.18 12.37
N GLN A 9 -5.01 -0.35 11.48
CA GLN A 9 -5.98 0.67 11.88
C GLN A 9 -7.27 0.07 12.41
N ILE A 10 -7.56 -1.20 12.11
CA ILE A 10 -8.70 -1.95 12.66
C ILE A 10 -8.24 -2.78 13.86
N THR A 11 -7.18 -3.58 13.70
CA THR A 11 -6.78 -4.59 14.69
C THR A 11 -5.95 -4.05 15.84
N ASN A 12 -5.32 -2.88 15.69
CA ASN A 12 -4.38 -2.32 16.66
C ASN A 12 -4.41 -0.78 16.70
N PHE A 13 -5.59 -0.18 16.50
CA PHE A 13 -5.79 1.25 16.32
C PHE A 13 -5.14 2.13 17.41
N LYS A 14 -5.12 1.67 18.66
CA LYS A 14 -4.53 2.39 19.80
C LYS A 14 -3.01 2.51 19.74
N TYR A 15 -2.34 1.61 19.02
CA TYR A 15 -0.88 1.48 19.00
C TYR A 15 -0.30 1.56 17.59
N VAL A 16 -1.00 2.25 16.67
CA VAL A 16 -0.51 2.52 15.32
C VAL A 16 0.85 3.23 15.37
N LYS A 17 1.70 2.89 14.41
CA LYS A 17 3.08 3.37 14.28
C LYS A 17 3.26 4.07 12.92
N PRO A 18 4.34 4.84 12.68
CA PRO A 18 4.56 5.54 11.41
C PRO A 18 4.43 4.67 10.14
N VAL A 19 4.77 3.38 10.24
CA VAL A 19 4.57 2.38 9.19
C VAL A 19 3.11 2.21 8.71
N THR A 20 2.15 2.69 9.49
CA THR A 20 0.71 2.78 9.14
C THR A 20 0.48 3.89 8.10
N ASP A 21 1.14 5.03 8.28
CA ASP A 21 1.07 6.15 7.33
C ASP A 21 1.84 5.81 6.05
N VAL A 22 2.96 5.08 6.16
CA VAL A 22 3.70 4.53 5.00
C VAL A 22 2.78 3.70 4.11
N TRP A 23 1.95 2.82 4.69
CA TRP A 23 0.98 2.08 3.89
C TRP A 23 -0.04 3.00 3.24
N SER A 24 -0.60 3.94 3.99
CA SER A 24 -1.68 4.81 3.49
C SER A 24 -1.18 5.69 2.33
N PHE A 25 0.06 6.18 2.45
CA PHE A 25 0.75 6.86 1.37
C PHE A 25 1.04 5.93 0.18
N GLY A 26 1.57 4.73 0.43
CA GLY A 26 1.82 3.74 -0.63
C GLY A 26 0.54 3.37 -1.40
N ALA A 27 -0.58 3.19 -0.71
CA ALA A 27 -1.88 2.93 -1.31
C ALA A 27 -2.39 4.14 -2.13
N THR A 28 -2.10 5.36 -1.69
CA THR A 28 -2.39 6.58 -2.45
C THR A 28 -1.54 6.65 -3.71
N ALA A 29 -0.23 6.44 -3.62
CA ALA A 29 0.68 6.41 -4.76
C ALA A 29 0.33 5.31 -5.77
N TYR A 30 -0.01 4.11 -5.28
CA TYR A 30 -0.55 3.02 -6.10
C TYR A 30 -1.76 3.50 -6.92
N ASN A 31 -2.69 4.21 -6.27
CA ASN A 31 -3.89 4.69 -6.93
C ASN A 31 -3.62 5.78 -7.95
N LEU A 32 -2.68 6.70 -7.67
CA LEU A 32 -2.26 7.71 -8.63
C LEU A 32 -1.61 7.09 -9.87
N LEU A 33 -0.83 6.01 -9.71
CA LEU A 33 -0.14 5.35 -10.81
C LEU A 33 -1.06 4.48 -11.66
N THR A 34 -2.01 3.76 -11.03
CA THR A 34 -2.81 2.72 -11.72
C THR A 34 -4.26 3.12 -11.98
N GLY A 35 -4.74 4.20 -11.36
CA GLY A 35 -6.17 4.54 -11.29
C GLY A 35 -7.02 3.59 -10.42
N LEU A 36 -6.43 2.55 -9.85
CA LEU A 36 -7.11 1.49 -9.09
C LEU A 36 -6.56 1.38 -7.67
N THR A 37 -7.20 0.61 -6.80
CA THR A 37 -6.76 0.45 -5.40
C THR A 37 -5.95 -0.84 -5.21
N PRO A 38 -5.08 -0.90 -4.16
CA PRO A 38 -4.25 -2.09 -3.90
C PRO A 38 -5.03 -3.39 -3.76
N ARG A 39 -6.24 -3.32 -3.20
CA ARG A 39 -7.20 -4.42 -3.10
C ARG A 39 -8.41 -4.09 -3.96
N ASP A 40 -9.06 -5.10 -4.51
CA ASP A 40 -10.40 -4.95 -5.06
C ASP A 40 -11.43 -4.83 -3.93
N PHE A 41 -12.40 -3.93 -4.11
CA PHE A 41 -13.55 -3.76 -3.21
C PHE A 41 -14.84 -4.09 -3.97
N PRO A 42 -15.18 -5.38 -4.14
CA PRO A 42 -16.37 -5.78 -4.88
C PRO A 42 -17.64 -5.27 -4.21
N ARG A 43 -18.65 -4.96 -5.03
CA ARG A 43 -19.97 -4.59 -4.54
C ARG A 43 -20.58 -5.75 -3.74
N GLY A 44 -21.15 -5.45 -2.58
CA GLY A 44 -21.79 -6.45 -1.71
C GLY A 44 -20.86 -7.14 -0.72
N CYS A 45 -19.55 -6.89 -0.77
CA CYS A 45 -18.61 -7.29 0.28
C CYS A 45 -18.52 -6.22 1.37
N ASP A 46 -18.31 -6.64 2.62
CA ASP A 46 -17.95 -5.73 3.72
C ASP A 46 -16.55 -5.14 3.45
N PRO A 47 -16.41 -3.81 3.31
CA PRO A 47 -15.10 -3.18 3.11
C PRO A 47 -14.09 -3.47 4.21
N MET A 48 -14.54 -3.70 5.46
CA MET A 48 -13.64 -4.05 6.56
C MET A 48 -13.07 -5.45 6.40
N GLU A 49 -13.86 -6.39 5.90
CA GLU A 49 -13.38 -7.75 5.59
C GLU A 49 -12.34 -7.72 4.46
N VAL A 50 -12.56 -6.87 3.45
CA VAL A 50 -11.56 -6.62 2.40
C VAL A 50 -10.28 -6.02 2.99
N VAL A 51 -10.36 -5.08 3.93
CA VAL A 51 -9.16 -4.52 4.58
C VAL A 51 -8.39 -5.58 5.38
N LEU A 52 -9.11 -6.47 6.07
CA LEU A 52 -8.53 -7.50 6.94
C LEU A 52 -7.92 -8.67 6.16
N ARG A 53 -8.54 -9.08 5.05
CA ARG A 53 -8.20 -10.33 4.34
C ARG A 53 -7.93 -10.19 2.85
N GLY A 54 -8.26 -9.05 2.25
CA GLY A 54 -8.11 -8.84 0.82
C GLY A 54 -6.64 -8.90 0.37
N GLU A 55 -6.42 -9.59 -0.74
CA GLU A 55 -5.09 -9.71 -1.35
C GLU A 55 -4.70 -8.44 -2.08
N ILE A 56 -3.41 -8.17 -2.04
CA ILE A 56 -2.81 -7.01 -2.68
C ILE A 56 -2.46 -7.40 -4.10
N ILE A 57 -3.00 -6.64 -5.06
CA ILE A 57 -2.76 -6.89 -6.48
C ILE A 57 -1.49 -6.13 -6.87
N PRO A 58 -0.45 -6.80 -7.39
CA PRO A 58 0.76 -6.13 -7.86
C PRO A 58 0.45 -5.02 -8.88
N ILE A 59 1.17 -3.92 -8.81
CA ILE A 59 1.01 -2.72 -9.64
C ILE A 59 1.10 -3.10 -11.11
N ARG A 60 2.09 -3.91 -11.48
CA ARG A 60 2.31 -4.34 -12.87
C ARG A 60 1.27 -5.33 -13.39
N LYS A 61 0.42 -5.90 -12.53
CA LYS A 61 -0.78 -6.63 -12.98
C LYS A 61 -1.92 -5.69 -13.35
N ARG A 62 -1.96 -4.47 -12.81
CA ARG A 62 -2.92 -3.43 -13.20
C ARG A 62 -2.45 -2.67 -14.44
N ASP A 63 -1.17 -2.30 -14.45
CA ASP A 63 -0.55 -1.59 -15.56
C ASP A 63 0.89 -2.09 -15.79
N PRO A 64 1.14 -2.92 -16.82
CA PRO A 64 2.46 -3.43 -17.15
C PRO A 64 3.48 -2.35 -17.60
N GLN A 65 3.01 -1.16 -18.00
CA GLN A 65 3.85 -0.06 -18.49
C GLN A 65 4.57 0.67 -17.36
N ILE A 66 4.11 0.52 -16.11
CA ILE A 66 4.78 1.11 -14.94
C ILE A 66 6.17 0.45 -14.76
N PRO A 67 7.25 1.25 -14.63
CA PRO A 67 8.60 0.73 -14.44
C PRO A 67 8.70 -0.19 -13.20
N ALA A 68 9.34 -1.35 -13.37
CA ALA A 68 9.51 -2.34 -12.30
C ALA A 68 10.13 -1.77 -11.02
N PRO A 69 11.23 -0.96 -11.09
CA PRO A 69 11.84 -0.42 -9.88
C PRO A 69 10.90 0.50 -9.09
N LEU A 70 10.06 1.28 -9.79
CA LEU A 70 9.06 2.13 -9.12
C LEU A 70 7.95 1.27 -8.49
N ALA A 71 7.47 0.26 -9.22
CA ALA A 71 6.45 -0.65 -8.72
C ALA A 71 6.92 -1.35 -7.43
N GLU A 72 8.15 -1.86 -7.39
CA GLU A 72 8.73 -2.53 -6.23
C GLU A 72 8.79 -1.64 -4.98
N VAL A 73 9.16 -0.36 -5.14
CA VAL A 73 9.19 0.59 -4.01
C VAL A 73 7.78 0.81 -3.46
N ILE A 74 6.79 1.05 -4.32
CA ILE A 74 5.42 1.28 -3.87
C ILE A 74 4.81 0.00 -3.27
N GLU A 75 5.05 -1.17 -3.88
CA GLU A 75 4.56 -2.47 -3.39
C GLU A 75 5.14 -2.81 -2.01
N LYS A 76 6.41 -2.49 -1.74
CA LYS A 76 7.00 -2.66 -0.41
C LYS A 76 6.28 -1.83 0.65
N ALA A 77 5.89 -0.59 0.34
CA ALA A 77 5.17 0.27 1.27
C ALA A 77 3.78 -0.29 1.63
N ILE A 78 3.19 -1.09 0.75
CA ILE A 78 1.89 -1.74 0.96
C ILE A 78 2.02 -3.23 1.28
N LEU A 79 3.11 -3.74 1.88
CA LEU A 79 3.15 -5.16 2.27
C LEU A 79 2.22 -5.47 3.46
N ALA A 80 1.53 -6.61 3.44
CA ALA A 80 0.51 -6.95 4.44
C ALA A 80 1.05 -6.96 5.88
N SER A 81 2.33 -7.27 6.06
CA SER A 81 3.03 -7.22 7.36
C SER A 81 3.71 -5.85 7.55
N PRO A 82 3.39 -5.09 8.61
CA PRO A 82 4.06 -3.83 8.89
C PRO A 82 5.59 -3.95 9.04
N LYS A 83 6.09 -5.11 9.49
CA LYS A 83 7.53 -5.34 9.68
C LYS A 83 8.31 -5.45 8.37
N GLU A 84 7.63 -5.71 7.26
CA GLU A 84 8.26 -5.89 5.95
C GLU A 84 8.26 -4.59 5.11
N ARG A 85 7.52 -3.57 5.56
CA ARG A 85 7.44 -2.25 4.92
C ARG A 85 8.65 -1.38 5.30
N TYR A 86 8.70 -0.19 4.71
CA TYR A 86 9.52 0.90 5.26
C TYR A 86 9.02 1.26 6.66
N GLN A 87 9.93 1.43 7.61
CA GLN A 87 9.58 1.67 9.01
C GLN A 87 9.12 3.11 9.24
N ASP A 88 9.52 4.02 8.37
CA ASP A 88 9.06 5.41 8.34
C ASP A 88 9.12 6.01 6.91
N ALA A 89 8.68 7.27 6.81
CA ALA A 89 8.65 8.00 5.55
C ALA A 89 10.07 8.34 5.02
N ALA A 90 11.07 8.48 5.90
CA ALA A 90 12.43 8.80 5.47
C ALA A 90 13.08 7.61 4.75
N GLU A 91 12.87 6.39 5.25
CA GLU A 91 13.28 5.17 4.57
C GLU A 91 12.63 5.02 3.19
N MET A 92 11.32 5.28 3.09
CA MET A 92 10.60 5.22 1.81
C MET A 92 11.11 6.28 0.83
N LEU A 93 11.32 7.51 1.29
CA LEU A 93 11.86 8.59 0.48
C LEU A 93 13.25 8.26 -0.06
N ALA A 94 14.12 7.68 0.78
CA ALA A 94 15.44 7.23 0.37
C ALA A 94 15.38 6.12 -0.71
N ALA A 95 14.39 5.24 -0.65
CA ALA A 95 14.16 4.23 -1.68
C ALA A 95 13.65 4.84 -3.00
N LEU A 96 12.70 5.77 -2.93
CA LEU A 96 12.21 6.51 -4.11
C LEU A 96 13.33 7.28 -4.82
N GLY A 97 14.22 7.92 -4.07
CA GLY A 97 15.36 8.66 -4.62
C GLY A 97 16.34 7.78 -5.42
N LYS A 98 16.38 6.46 -5.19
CA LYS A 98 17.22 5.52 -5.95
C LYS A 98 16.60 5.09 -7.28
N VAL A 99 15.29 5.29 -7.44
CA VAL A 99 14.56 4.95 -8.68
C VAL A 99 14.49 6.14 -9.64
N ALA A 100 14.58 7.37 -9.12
CA ALA A 100 14.44 8.60 -9.89
C ALA A 100 15.72 9.07 -10.63
N LEU A 101 16.65 8.16 -10.93
CA LEU A 101 17.92 8.45 -11.63
C LEU A 101 17.99 7.74 -12.98
#